data_AF-A0A1B2H979-F1
#
_entry.id   AF-A0A1B2H979-F1
#
_cell.length_a   1.000
_cell.length_b   1.000
_cell.length_c   1.000
_cell.angle_alpha   90.00
_cell.angle_beta   90.00
_cell.angle_gamma   90.00
#
_symmetry.space_group_name_H-M   'P 1'
#
loop_
_entity.id
_entity.type
_entity.pdbx_description
1 polymer ?
#
loop_
_entity_poly.entity_id
_entity_poly.type
_entity_poly.pdbx_seq_one_letter_code
_entity_poly.pdbx_strand_id
1 'polypeptide(L)'
;MKSKKIIFSILEKIEKIKSEKELIKIKYTKEKNKQTIEQLQLLYNYEKEYTKTMYAKVKSGICVNEWKNYNVFISVLKKIINNNENIVQCNKKIIANSLKSWHLNTNRIKLWNNLNLKNKKIMLKIKKYQENKFNNDYIQLKSFKKG
;
A
#
# COMPACT_ATOMS: atom_id res chain seq x y z
N MET A 1 -28.82 -0.55 -20.02
CA MET A 1 -28.52 -0.85 -18.59
C MET A 1 -27.56 -2.03 -18.37
N LYS A 2 -27.45 -3.04 -19.27
CA LYS A 2 -26.41 -4.09 -19.19
C LYS A 2 -24.98 -3.51 -19.13
N SER A 3 -24.72 -2.41 -19.85
CA SER A 3 -23.46 -1.65 -19.84
C SER A 3 -23.03 -1.19 -18.44
N LYS A 4 -23.94 -0.64 -17.62
CA LYS A 4 -23.63 -0.15 -16.26
C LYS A 4 -23.16 -1.25 -15.30
N LYS A 5 -23.68 -2.49 -15.44
CA LYS A 5 -23.24 -3.66 -14.65
C LYS A 5 -21.79 -4.05 -14.99
N ILE A 6 -21.46 -4.02 -16.27
CA ILE A 6 -20.11 -4.30 -16.76
C ILE A 6 -19.14 -3.24 -16.22
N ILE A 7 -19.53 -1.97 -16.28
CA ILE A 7 -18.71 -0.84 -15.79
C ILE A 7 -18.38 -0.96 -14.30
N PHE A 8 -19.37 -1.15 -13.40
CA PHE A 8 -19.08 -1.23 -11.97
C PHE A 8 -18.21 -2.44 -11.58
N SER A 9 -18.42 -3.58 -12.25
CA SER A 9 -17.58 -4.77 -12.06
C SER A 9 -16.13 -4.53 -12.49
N ILE A 10 -15.92 -3.84 -13.62
CA ILE A 10 -14.58 -3.47 -14.09
C ILE A 10 -13.91 -2.50 -13.11
N LEU A 11 -14.63 -1.46 -12.65
CA LEU A 11 -14.10 -0.49 -11.69
C LEU A 11 -13.74 -1.15 -10.36
N GLU A 12 -14.55 -2.08 -9.87
CA GLU A 12 -14.24 -2.86 -8.67
C GLU A 12 -12.94 -3.68 -8.85
N LYS A 13 -12.77 -4.35 -10.00
CA LYS A 13 -11.55 -5.11 -10.32
C LYS A 13 -10.31 -4.20 -10.38
N ILE A 14 -10.42 -3.04 -11.02
CA ILE A 14 -9.32 -2.07 -11.10
C ILE A 14 -8.91 -1.62 -9.70
N GLU A 15 -9.87 -1.29 -8.83
CA GLU A 15 -9.58 -0.86 -7.46
C GLU A 15 -8.99 -2.00 -6.61
N LYS A 16 -9.40 -3.26 -6.82
CA LYS A 16 -8.76 -4.44 -6.21
C LYS A 16 -7.28 -4.55 -6.59
N ILE A 17 -6.97 -4.46 -7.89
CA ILE A 17 -5.59 -4.50 -8.37
C ILE A 17 -4.75 -3.36 -7.75
N LYS A 18 -5.29 -2.14 -7.67
CA LYS A 18 -4.60 -1.02 -7.01
C LYS A 18 -4.36 -1.29 -5.53
N SER A 19 -5.37 -1.80 -4.83
CA SER A 19 -5.27 -2.18 -3.41
C SER A 19 -4.18 -3.24 -3.18
N GLU A 20 -4.11 -4.28 -4.02
CA GLU A 20 -3.08 -5.31 -3.95
C GLU A 20 -1.67 -4.75 -4.19
N LYS A 21 -1.51 -3.86 -5.18
CA LYS A 21 -0.24 -3.17 -5.43
C LYS A 21 0.22 -2.35 -4.22
N GLU A 22 -0.69 -1.62 -3.56
CA GLU A 22 -0.36 -0.88 -2.33
C GLU A 22 0.07 -1.83 -1.20
N LEU A 23 -0.59 -2.99 -1.02
CA LEU A 23 -0.19 -3.99 -0.02
C LEU A 23 1.22 -4.53 -0.28
N ILE A 24 1.53 -4.88 -1.53
CA ILE A 24 2.86 -5.36 -1.92
C ILE A 24 3.91 -4.29 -1.60
N LYS A 25 3.63 -3.04 -1.95
CA LYS A 25 4.52 -1.90 -1.67
C LYS A 25 4.74 -1.71 -0.17
N ILE A 26 3.68 -1.80 0.64
CA ILE A 26 3.78 -1.71 2.11
C ILE A 26 4.66 -2.84 2.65
N LYS A 27 4.43 -4.09 2.22
CA LYS A 27 5.20 -5.26 2.68
C LYS A 27 6.68 -5.09 2.35
N TYR A 28 7.00 -4.84 1.09
CA TYR A 28 8.38 -4.62 0.63
C TYR A 28 9.08 -3.49 1.40
N THR A 29 8.38 -2.35 1.57
CA THR A 29 8.96 -1.20 2.28
C THR A 29 9.18 -1.50 3.76
N LYS A 30 8.31 -2.29 4.40
CA LYS A 30 8.50 -2.72 5.80
C LYS A 30 9.71 -3.63 5.96
N GLU A 31 9.87 -4.61 5.07
CA GLU A 31 11.02 -5.52 5.08
C GLU A 31 12.32 -4.75 4.87
N LYS A 32 12.38 -3.88 3.86
CA LYS A 32 13.52 -3.00 3.62
C LYS A 32 13.82 -2.12 4.83
N ASN A 33 12.79 -1.52 5.43
CA ASN A 33 12.96 -0.66 6.60
C ASN A 33 13.51 -1.42 7.81
N LYS A 34 13.09 -2.68 8.01
CA LYS A 34 13.62 -3.54 9.06
C LYS A 34 15.13 -3.77 8.87
N GLN A 35 15.54 -4.14 7.65
CA GLN A 35 16.95 -4.33 7.30
C GLN A 35 17.77 -3.04 7.52
N THR A 36 17.23 -1.88 7.12
CA THR A 36 17.92 -0.60 7.35
C THR A 36 18.04 -0.27 8.84
N ILE A 37 17.05 -0.59 9.67
CA ILE A 37 17.11 -0.40 11.12
C ILE A 37 18.18 -1.31 11.75
N GLU A 38 18.24 -2.57 11.34
CA GLU A 38 19.27 -3.52 11.80
C GLU A 38 20.68 -3.03 11.40
N GLN A 39 20.85 -2.57 10.17
CA GLN A 39 22.10 -1.97 9.71
C GLN A 39 22.45 -0.71 10.51
N LEU A 40 21.48 0.15 10.81
CA LEU A 40 21.70 1.35 11.59
C LEU A 40 22.17 1.02 13.02
N GLN A 41 21.57 0.00 13.65
CA GLN A 41 22.02 -0.49 14.96
C GLN A 41 23.46 -0.99 14.93
N LEU A 42 23.84 -1.75 13.89
CA LEU A 42 25.22 -2.20 13.69
C LEU A 42 26.17 -1.00 13.57
N LEU A 43 25.81 0.01 12.78
CA LEU A 43 26.63 1.20 12.57
C LEU A 43 26.84 2.00 13.86
N TYR A 44 25.79 2.18 14.68
CA TYR A 44 25.93 2.86 15.98
C TYR A 44 26.79 2.07 16.96
N ASN A 45 26.60 0.75 17.04
CA ASN A 45 27.43 -0.09 17.90
C ASN A 45 28.90 0.00 17.47
N TYR A 46 29.14 -0.05 16.16
CA TYR A 46 30.47 0.08 15.59
C TYR A 46 31.07 1.47 15.86
N GLU A 47 30.32 2.55 15.68
CA GLU A 47 30.77 3.92 16.00
C GLU A 47 31.19 4.04 17.47
N LYS A 48 30.39 3.47 18.38
CA LYS A 48 30.63 3.49 19.82
C LYS A 48 31.90 2.73 20.19
N GLU A 49 32.05 1.50 19.71
CA GLU A 49 33.25 0.68 19.95
C GLU A 49 34.51 1.31 19.34
N TYR A 50 34.41 1.83 18.11
CA TYR A 50 35.51 2.51 17.44
C TYR A 50 35.95 3.79 18.17
N THR A 51 35.00 4.56 18.69
CA THR A 51 35.29 5.76 19.48
C THR A 51 35.90 5.40 20.83
N LYS A 52 35.41 4.36 21.50
CA LYS A 52 35.95 3.88 22.78
C LYS A 52 37.40 3.39 22.64
N THR A 53 37.67 2.59 21.61
CA THR A 53 39.04 2.11 21.31
C THR A 53 39.97 3.26 20.98
N MET A 54 39.50 4.27 20.24
CA MET A 54 40.30 5.46 19.96
C MET A 54 40.60 6.27 21.22
N TYR A 55 39.62 6.49 22.10
CA TYR A 55 39.86 7.17 23.38
C TYR A 55 40.92 6.47 24.24
N ALA A 56 40.91 5.14 24.27
CA ALA A 56 41.94 4.37 24.96
C ALA A 56 43.33 4.59 24.35
N LYS A 57 43.44 4.60 23.01
CA LYS A 57 44.71 4.91 22.33
C LYS A 57 45.19 6.33 22.60
N VAL A 58 44.29 7.33 22.55
CA VAL A 58 44.64 8.73 22.83
C VAL A 58 45.26 8.87 24.23
N LYS A 59 44.72 8.16 25.23
CA LYS A 59 45.28 8.15 26.60
C LYS A 59 46.70 7.58 26.68
N SER A 60 47.05 6.63 25.81
CA SER A 60 48.41 6.05 25.74
C SER A 60 49.37 6.87 24.86
N GLY A 61 48.92 7.97 24.27
CA GLY A 61 49.65 8.71 23.24
C GLY A 61 49.44 8.08 21.86
N ILE A 62 49.12 8.91 20.86
CA ILE A 62 48.90 8.49 19.46
C ILE A 62 49.70 9.36 18.51
N CYS A 63 50.01 8.80 17.34
CA CYS A 63 50.59 9.58 16.27
C CYS A 63 49.53 10.51 15.64
N VAL A 64 49.96 11.69 15.18
CA VAL A 64 49.10 12.67 14.48
C VAL A 64 48.41 12.04 13.26
N ASN A 65 49.10 11.14 12.55
CA ASN A 65 48.51 10.43 11.41
C ASN A 65 47.33 9.52 11.84
N GLU A 66 47.43 8.82 12.97
CA GLU A 66 46.35 7.98 13.48
C GLU A 66 45.15 8.83 13.91
N TRP A 67 45.40 9.98 14.55
CA TRP A 67 44.35 10.94 14.88
C TRP A 67 43.63 11.48 13.64
N LYS A 68 44.39 11.84 12.60
CA LYS A 68 43.83 12.31 11.33
C LYS A 68 42.99 11.23 10.66
N ASN A 69 43.49 9.99 10.61
CA ASN A 69 42.77 8.85 10.03
C ASN A 69 41.45 8.58 10.77
N TYR A 70 41.47 8.62 12.10
CA TYR A 70 40.26 8.51 12.92
C TYR A 70 39.24 9.58 12.55
N ASN A 71 39.64 10.85 12.49
CA ASN A 71 38.74 11.97 12.20
C ASN A 71 38.13 11.88 10.80
N VAL A 72 38.91 11.47 9.80
CA VAL A 72 38.39 11.23 8.44
C VAL A 72 37.35 10.11 8.47
N PHE A 73 37.70 8.97 9.04
CA PHE A 73 36.84 7.79 9.07
C PHE A 73 35.53 8.04 9.84
N ILE A 74 35.60 8.61 11.05
CA ILE A 74 34.42 8.88 11.88
C ILE A 74 33.47 9.87 11.18
N SER A 75 34.02 10.84 10.44
CA SER A 75 33.20 11.79 9.66
C SER A 75 32.41 11.10 8.55
N VAL A 76 33.02 10.13 7.86
CA VAL A 76 32.38 9.33 6.82
C VAL A 76 31.34 8.39 7.44
N LEU A 77 31.68 7.72 8.54
CA LEU A 77 30.76 6.85 9.26
C LEU A 77 29.49 7.59 9.69
N LYS A 78 29.63 8.79 10.27
CA LYS A 78 28.50 9.65 10.65
C LYS A 78 27.63 10.04 9.46
N LYS A 79 28.22 10.33 8.30
CA LYS A 79 27.46 10.59 7.06
C LYS A 79 26.64 9.37 6.63
N ILE A 80 27.22 8.17 6.73
CA ILE A 80 26.53 6.91 6.39
C ILE A 80 25.38 6.65 7.38
N ILE A 81 25.59 6.87 8.68
CA ILE A 81 24.55 6.75 9.71
C ILE A 81 23.38 7.70 9.40
N ASN A 82 23.67 8.99 9.18
CA ASN A 82 22.65 9.98 8.86
C ASN A 82 21.87 9.63 7.57
N ASN A 83 22.56 9.08 6.55
CA ASN A 83 21.89 8.60 5.35
C ASN A 83 20.91 7.44 5.66
N ASN A 84 21.31 6.48 6.48
CA ASN A 84 20.44 5.38 6.90
C ASN A 84 19.24 5.86 7.74
N GLU A 85 19.43 6.82 8.65
CA GLU A 85 18.34 7.46 9.39
C GLU A 85 17.32 8.12 8.44
N ASN A 86 17.81 8.85 7.44
CA ASN A 86 16.97 9.48 6.42
C ASN A 86 16.19 8.44 5.60
N ILE A 87 16.83 7.33 5.22
CA ILE A 87 16.16 6.21 4.54
C ILE A 87 15.04 5.63 5.41
N VAL A 88 15.29 5.41 6.69
CA VAL A 88 14.27 4.91 7.64
C VAL A 88 13.09 5.87 7.71
N GLN A 89 13.35 7.18 7.80
CA GLN A 89 12.30 8.18 7.87
C GLN A 89 11.50 8.27 6.56
N CYS A 90 12.17 8.19 5.41
CA CYS A 90 11.51 8.13 4.10
C CYS A 90 10.65 6.87 3.97
N ASN A 91 11.14 5.71 4.38
CA ASN A 91 10.39 4.45 4.37
C ASN A 91 9.12 4.56 5.23
N LYS A 92 9.20 5.16 6.44
CA LYS A 92 8.03 5.41 7.29
C LYS A 92 6.98 6.27 6.59
N LYS A 93 7.40 7.35 5.92
CA LYS A 93 6.50 8.22 5.13
C LYS A 93 5.85 7.45 3.96
N ILE A 94 6.63 6.65 3.24
CA ILE A 94 6.13 5.82 2.14
C ILE A 94 5.08 4.81 2.63
N ILE A 95 5.33 4.15 3.77
CA ILE A 95 4.39 3.21 4.38
C ILE A 95 3.10 3.93 4.77
N ALA A 96 3.19 5.08 5.45
CA ALA A 96 2.02 5.86 5.86
C ALA A 96 1.17 6.30 4.67
N ASN A 97 1.80 6.78 3.59
CA ASN A 97 1.10 7.19 2.38
C ASN A 97 0.45 6.00 1.66
N SER A 98 1.17 4.88 1.52
CA SER A 98 0.64 3.66 0.91
C SER A 98 -0.54 3.08 1.71
N LEU A 99 -0.50 3.18 3.05
CA LEU A 99 -1.62 2.77 3.92
C LEU A 99 -2.86 3.64 3.70
N LYS A 100 -2.70 4.97 3.57
CA LYS A 100 -3.80 5.88 3.24
C LYS A 100 -4.42 5.53 1.88
N SER A 101 -3.57 5.34 0.85
CA SER A 101 -4.01 4.94 -0.49
C SER A 101 -4.73 3.60 -0.46
N TRP A 102 -4.19 2.61 0.25
CA TRP A 102 -4.82 1.31 0.43
C TRP A 102 -6.20 1.45 1.06
N HIS A 103 -6.33 2.21 2.15
CA HIS A 103 -7.61 2.44 2.80
C HIS A 103 -8.64 3.07 1.86
N LEU A 104 -8.25 4.11 1.10
CA LEU A 104 -9.12 4.73 0.09
C LEU A 104 -9.57 3.73 -0.98
N ASN A 105 -8.66 2.90 -1.49
CA ASN A 105 -8.99 1.87 -2.48
C ASN A 105 -9.96 0.83 -1.89
N THR A 106 -9.76 0.39 -0.64
CA THR A 106 -10.70 -0.54 0.03
C THR A 106 -12.10 0.06 0.20
N ASN A 107 -12.21 1.35 0.52
CA ASN A 107 -13.49 2.04 0.60
C ASN A 107 -14.16 2.12 -0.78
N ARG A 108 -13.41 2.41 -1.84
CA ARG A 108 -13.92 2.40 -3.22
C ARG A 108 -14.41 1.02 -3.65
N ILE A 109 -13.69 -0.06 -3.31
CA ILE A 109 -14.14 -1.44 -3.57
C ILE A 109 -15.51 -1.70 -2.92
N LYS A 110 -15.70 -1.29 -1.66
CA LYS A 110 -16.99 -1.41 -0.97
C LYS A 110 -18.10 -0.62 -1.66
N LEU A 111 -17.80 0.61 -2.11
CA LEU A 111 -18.74 1.45 -2.84
C LEU A 111 -19.16 0.80 -4.17
N TRP A 112 -18.20 0.32 -4.97
CA TRP A 112 -18.50 -0.35 -6.24
C TRP A 112 -19.31 -1.63 -6.04
N ASN A 113 -18.99 -2.42 -5.01
CA ASN A 113 -19.76 -3.59 -4.63
C ASN A 113 -21.23 -3.24 -4.32
N ASN A 114 -21.46 -2.21 -3.50
CA ASN A 114 -22.79 -1.76 -3.16
C ASN A 114 -23.58 -1.29 -4.40
N LEU A 115 -22.94 -0.50 -5.27
CA LEU A 115 -23.55 -0.04 -6.52
C LEU A 115 -23.88 -1.20 -7.46
N ASN A 116 -23.01 -2.21 -7.55
CA ASN A 116 -23.24 -3.41 -8.34
C ASN A 116 -24.45 -4.20 -7.82
N LEU A 117 -24.57 -4.37 -6.49
CA LEU A 117 -25.73 -5.01 -5.85
C LEU A 117 -27.03 -4.23 -6.09
N LYS A 118 -27.02 -2.90 -5.91
CA LYS A 118 -28.17 -2.04 -6.19
C LYS A 118 -28.61 -2.16 -7.65
N ASN A 119 -27.67 -2.10 -8.59
CA ASN A 119 -27.96 -2.24 -10.01
C ASN A 119 -28.53 -3.62 -10.36
N LYS A 120 -28.01 -4.70 -9.75
CA LYS A 120 -28.58 -6.06 -9.90
C LYS A 120 -30.04 -6.11 -9.46
N LYS A 121 -30.37 -5.53 -8.29
CA LYS A 121 -31.76 -5.47 -7.78
C LYS A 121 -32.68 -4.71 -8.73
N ILE A 122 -32.24 -3.56 -9.24
CA ILE A 122 -33.02 -2.76 -10.21
C ILE A 122 -33.27 -3.55 -11.50
N MET A 123 -32.24 -4.20 -12.05
CA MET A 123 -32.38 -5.02 -13.26
C MET A 123 -33.33 -6.20 -13.08
N LEU A 124 -33.32 -6.85 -11.91
CA LEU A 124 -34.27 -7.91 -11.59
C LEU A 124 -35.71 -7.39 -11.54
N LYS A 125 -35.94 -6.21 -10.94
CA LYS A 125 -37.26 -5.57 -10.92
C LYS A 125 -37.76 -5.26 -12.34
N ILE A 126 -36.90 -4.70 -13.19
CA ILE A 126 -37.25 -4.38 -14.59
C ILE A 126 -37.61 -5.65 -15.37
N LYS A 127 -36.82 -6.72 -15.23
CA LYS A 127 -37.12 -8.01 -15.89
C LYS A 127 -38.46 -8.58 -15.46
N LYS A 128 -38.74 -8.61 -14.14
CA LYS A 128 -40.03 -9.08 -13.60
C LYS A 128 -41.19 -8.25 -14.15
N TYR A 129 -41.04 -6.93 -14.23
CA TYR A 129 -42.07 -6.06 -14.82
C TYR A 129 -42.32 -6.39 -16.29
N GLN A 130 -41.26 -6.60 -17.08
CA GLN A 130 -41.38 -6.99 -18.49
C GLN A 130 -42.05 -8.36 -18.65
N GLU A 131 -41.63 -9.37 -17.88
CA GLU A 131 -42.22 -10.71 -17.87
C GLU A 131 -43.72 -10.67 -17.51
N ASN A 132 -44.09 -9.93 -16.47
CA ASN A 132 -45.49 -9.76 -16.07
C ASN A 132 -46.30 -9.09 -17.17
N LYS A 133 -45.76 -8.05 -17.83
CA LYS A 133 -46.42 -7.38 -18.94
C LYS A 133 -46.69 -8.36 -20.10
N PHE A 134 -45.66 -9.10 -20.55
CA PHE A 134 -45.82 -10.09 -21.61
C PHE A 134 -46.84 -11.18 -21.26
N ASN A 135 -46.85 -11.64 -20.00
CA ASN A 135 -47.80 -12.65 -19.55
C ASN A 135 -49.24 -12.12 -19.56
N ASN A 136 -49.46 -10.89 -19.10
CA ASN A 136 -50.78 -10.25 -19.13
C ASN A 136 -51.28 -10.07 -20.57
N ASP A 137 -50.41 -9.58 -21.46
CA ASP A 137 -50.72 -9.41 -22.89
C ASP A 137 -51.10 -10.78 -23.51
N TYR A 138 -50.38 -11.85 -23.17
CA TYR A 138 -50.68 -13.21 -23.64
C TYR A 138 -52.02 -13.74 -23.11
N ILE A 139 -52.32 -13.56 -21.81
CA ILE A 139 -53.60 -13.96 -21.20
C ILE A 139 -54.75 -13.23 -21.90
N GLN A 140 -54.61 -11.92 -22.12
CA GLN A 140 -55.62 -11.11 -22.78
C GLN A 140 -55.86 -11.56 -24.24
N LEU A 141 -54.81 -11.84 -25.01
CA LEU A 141 -54.95 -12.38 -26.36
C LEU A 141 -55.62 -13.77 -26.37
N LYS A 142 -55.33 -14.61 -25.37
CA LYS A 142 -55.94 -15.94 -25.23
C LYS A 142 -57.42 -15.86 -24.87
N SER A 143 -57.84 -14.88 -24.06
CA SER A 143 -59.26 -14.66 -23.77
C SER A 143 -60.04 -14.21 -24.99
N PHE A 144 -59.46 -13.37 -25.86
CA PHE A 144 -60.11 -12.93 -27.10
C PHE A 144 -60.28 -14.04 -28.15
N LYS A 145 -59.54 -15.15 -28.06
CA LYS A 145 -59.68 -16.31 -28.96
C LYS A 145 -60.72 -17.34 -28.49
N LYS A 146 -61.26 -17.18 -27.29
CA LYS A 146 -62.18 -18.14 -26.65
C LYS A 146 -63.64 -17.65 -26.59
N GLY A 147 -63.89 -16.39 -26.93
CA GLY A 147 -65.23 -15.85 -27.19
C GLY A 147 -65.42 -15.69 -28.69
#